data_AF-A0A3M1NXD3-F1
#
_entry.id   AF-A0A3M1NXD3-F1
#
_cell.length_a   1.000
_cell.length_b   1.000
_cell.length_c   1.000
_cell.angle_alpha   90.00
_cell.angle_beta   90.00
_cell.angle_gamma   90.00
#
_symmetry.space_group_name_H-M   'P 1'
#
loop_
_entity.id
_entity.type
_entity.pdbx_description
1 polymer ?
#
loop_
_entity_poly.entity_id
_entity_poly.type
_entity_poly.pdbx_seq_one_letter_code
_entity_poly.pdbx_strand_id
1 'polypeptide(L)'
;MIKKIFILWLMLLVVALAQDEFVEQADIGFPFFAEILDAEVYDNTPGSEVIFIVGVGGFLFMDVSDMSNPQLIGRYDPGDIFKRYYNGWAVGNLAIGAARKDGLDFIDVSNLTSPTLLNNYQHENYFYEAITVRDTIAYAAAHGDGVEVIDISNPQGPVHLQTLAGLENAWDVYLDGNQLYVADGLGGLKIFSVVNAVDPQLIGSLPIDANVKEVIVAEGYAFIAAGASGFFIVDVSSPDNPQLVGNFNSGFGIVQHLAYENGVIFSATWEMVEAVDVSNPQNPVLLATEDTPIRAMGVAAFNNKVFVTDWARFKTFTFSDYTEPDIHVKPTVYDFGYQGDQIPIEHEFTVYNLGESDLVVSDIQSNRPELTATPTNFIVPPGATQEIVATFTPNSQSTVFGRLAFITNDADEAEKFVFVFGGSPRVSPGDTAPEFTLNDVNGTPHSLHDYSGKAVMLVFFASW
;
A
#
# COMPACT_ATOMS: atom_id res chain seq x y z
N MET A 1 -45.62 17.23 -38.68
CA MET A 1 -46.35 16.56 -37.57
C MET A 1 -45.41 15.54 -36.97
N ILE A 2 -45.17 15.66 -35.66
CA ILE A 2 -44.03 15.14 -34.91
C ILE A 2 -44.01 13.61 -34.86
N LYS A 3 -42.86 13.00 -35.22
CA LYS A 3 -42.55 11.59 -34.95
C LYS A 3 -42.22 11.47 -33.45
N LYS A 4 -43.02 10.72 -32.70
CA LYS A 4 -42.72 10.41 -31.28
C LYS A 4 -41.61 9.36 -31.23
N ILE A 5 -40.52 9.70 -30.55
CA ILE A 5 -39.47 8.76 -30.12
C ILE A 5 -39.98 8.11 -28.84
N PHE A 6 -40.02 6.77 -28.81
CA PHE A 6 -40.18 6.02 -27.57
C PHE A 6 -38.78 5.77 -27.00
N ILE A 7 -38.49 6.35 -25.84
CA ILE A 7 -37.32 5.99 -25.04
C ILE A 7 -37.77 4.80 -24.17
N LEU A 8 -37.18 3.64 -24.44
CA LEU A 8 -37.34 2.45 -23.63
C LEU A 8 -36.37 2.56 -22.46
N TRP A 9 -36.86 2.76 -21.24
CA TRP A 9 -36.04 2.60 -20.04
C TRP A 9 -35.82 1.11 -19.83
N LEU A 10 -34.62 0.64 -20.17
CA LEU A 10 -34.15 -0.68 -19.74
C LEU A 10 -33.74 -0.52 -18.27
N MET A 11 -34.64 -0.83 -17.34
CA MET A 11 -34.24 -1.08 -15.96
C MET A 11 -33.44 -2.38 -15.98
N LEU A 12 -32.11 -2.26 -16.03
CA LEU A 12 -31.24 -3.35 -15.60
C LEU A 12 -31.52 -3.55 -14.12
N LEU A 13 -32.17 -4.67 -13.80
CA LEU A 13 -32.17 -5.21 -12.45
C LEU A 13 -30.74 -5.68 -12.19
N VAL A 14 -29.89 -4.80 -11.68
CA VAL A 14 -28.62 -5.19 -11.08
C VAL A 14 -29.04 -5.90 -9.79
N VAL A 15 -28.97 -7.23 -9.79
CA VAL A 15 -28.90 -7.96 -8.54
C VAL A 15 -27.54 -7.55 -7.97
N ALA A 16 -27.54 -6.72 -6.93
CA ALA A 16 -26.36 -6.50 -6.11
C ALA A 16 -25.97 -7.88 -5.58
N LEU A 17 -24.91 -8.44 -6.16
CA LEU A 17 -24.18 -9.52 -5.52
C LEU A 17 -23.37 -8.83 -4.41
N ALA A 18 -23.23 -9.48 -3.25
CA ALA A 18 -22.31 -9.04 -2.20
C ALA A 18 -21.00 -8.60 -2.84
N GLN A 19 -20.53 -7.40 -2.49
CA GLN A 19 -19.17 -6.97 -2.81
C GLN A 19 -18.32 -7.26 -1.58
N ASP A 20 -17.18 -7.92 -1.78
CA ASP A 20 -16.17 -8.02 -0.74
C ASP A 20 -15.67 -6.63 -0.39
N GLU A 21 -15.39 -6.38 0.89
CA GLU A 21 -14.99 -5.07 1.39
C GLU A 21 -13.94 -5.18 2.51
N PHE A 22 -13.18 -4.11 2.69
CA PHE A 22 -12.34 -3.92 3.87
C PHE A 22 -13.18 -3.30 4.97
N VAL A 23 -13.21 -3.93 6.14
CA VAL A 23 -13.85 -3.35 7.33
C VAL A 23 -12.77 -2.97 8.31
N GLU A 24 -12.52 -1.67 8.52
CA GLU A 24 -11.48 -1.23 9.46
C GLU A 24 -11.85 -1.63 10.89
N GLN A 25 -10.93 -2.31 11.57
CA GLN A 25 -11.11 -2.76 12.96
C GLN A 25 -10.31 -1.89 13.93
N ALA A 26 -9.09 -1.50 13.57
CA ALA A 26 -8.26 -0.61 14.39
C ALA A 26 -7.23 0.17 13.57
N ASP A 27 -6.87 1.36 14.07
CA ASP A 27 -5.76 2.20 13.59
C ASP A 27 -4.88 2.59 14.79
N ILE A 28 -3.64 2.07 14.79
CA ILE A 28 -2.72 2.16 15.93
C ILE A 28 -1.46 2.91 15.53
N GLY A 29 -1.19 4.03 16.19
CA GLY A 29 0.12 4.72 16.11
C GLY A 29 1.06 4.32 17.23
N PHE A 30 2.37 4.23 16.93
CA PHE A 30 3.40 3.97 17.92
C PHE A 30 4.29 5.19 18.13
N PRO A 31 4.21 5.90 19.28
CA PRO A 31 4.95 7.16 19.48
C PRO A 31 6.48 7.00 19.53
N PHE A 32 6.97 5.76 19.60
CA PHE A 32 8.38 5.38 19.68
C PHE A 32 8.89 4.69 18.40
N PHE A 33 8.04 4.57 17.38
CA PHE A 33 8.36 3.89 16.12
C PHE A 33 8.16 4.91 15.00
N ALA A 34 9.26 5.35 14.39
CA ALA A 34 9.23 6.52 13.51
C ALA A 34 8.56 6.20 12.17
N GLU A 35 8.82 4.99 11.66
CA GLU A 35 8.30 4.54 10.37
C GLU A 35 8.05 3.03 10.43
N ILE A 36 6.89 2.58 9.99
CA ILE A 36 6.51 1.18 9.88
C ILE A 36 6.62 0.78 8.41
N LEU A 37 7.45 -0.20 8.10
CA LEU A 37 7.86 -0.48 6.74
C LEU A 37 7.29 -1.80 6.23
N ASP A 38 7.11 -2.77 7.10
CA ASP A 38 6.66 -4.09 6.69
C ASP A 38 6.01 -4.84 7.88
N ALA A 39 5.11 -5.75 7.56
CA ALA A 39 4.42 -6.60 8.50
C ALA A 39 4.27 -8.01 7.94
N GLU A 40 4.53 -9.00 8.78
CA GLU A 40 4.54 -10.40 8.41
C GLU A 40 3.80 -11.23 9.46
N VAL A 41 3.20 -12.32 9.03
CA VAL A 41 2.58 -13.29 9.94
C VAL A 41 3.69 -14.07 10.64
N TYR A 42 3.85 -13.88 11.95
CA TYR A 42 4.95 -14.46 12.72
C TYR A 42 4.82 -15.96 12.92
N ASP A 43 3.62 -16.44 13.26
CA ASP A 43 3.40 -17.84 13.58
C ASP A 43 1.94 -18.23 13.32
N ASN A 44 1.76 -19.23 12.48
CA ASN A 44 0.46 -19.87 12.20
C ASN A 44 0.19 -21.08 13.12
N THR A 45 0.88 -21.18 14.27
CA THR A 45 0.54 -22.18 15.28
C THR A 45 -0.94 -22.01 15.66
N PRO A 46 -1.76 -23.08 15.65
CA PRO A 46 -3.18 -22.97 15.92
C PRO A 46 -3.47 -22.24 17.23
N GLY A 47 -4.06 -21.05 17.13
CA GLY A 47 -4.46 -20.22 18.27
C GLY A 47 -3.50 -19.09 18.68
N SER A 48 -2.37 -18.88 17.99
CA SER A 48 -1.59 -17.65 18.10
C SER A 48 -1.80 -16.79 16.86
N GLU A 49 -2.34 -15.59 17.03
CA GLU A 49 -2.51 -14.61 15.95
C GLU A 49 -1.54 -13.46 16.22
N VAL A 50 -0.28 -13.62 15.78
CA VAL A 50 0.80 -12.66 16.04
C VAL A 50 1.33 -12.08 14.74
N ILE A 51 1.37 -10.76 14.65
CA ILE A 51 2.03 -10.03 13.56
C ILE A 51 3.40 -9.55 14.02
N PHE A 52 4.41 -9.84 13.22
CA PHE A 52 5.76 -9.29 13.32
C PHE A 52 5.84 -8.04 12.45
N ILE A 53 6.27 -6.93 13.03
CA ILE A 53 6.36 -5.64 12.33
C ILE A 53 7.80 -5.16 12.39
N VAL A 54 8.29 -4.63 11.27
CA VAL A 54 9.62 -4.01 11.19
C VAL A 54 9.53 -2.57 10.68
N GLY A 55 10.56 -1.78 10.99
CA GLY A 55 10.66 -0.42 10.50
C GLY A 55 11.77 0.39 11.17
N VAL A 56 11.60 1.71 11.26
CA VAL A 56 12.55 2.60 11.93
C VAL A 56 12.27 2.59 13.44
N GLY A 57 13.21 2.01 14.20
CA GLY A 57 13.09 1.87 15.66
C GLY A 57 12.98 0.44 16.16
N GLY A 58 13.15 -0.56 15.29
CA GLY A 58 13.30 -1.97 15.67
C GLY A 58 12.16 -2.86 15.20
N PHE A 59 11.78 -3.83 16.03
CA PHE A 59 10.74 -4.81 15.73
C PHE A 59 9.61 -4.74 16.75
N LEU A 60 8.37 -4.99 16.32
CA LEU A 60 7.21 -5.14 17.19
C LEU A 60 6.59 -6.52 17.00
N PHE A 61 6.05 -7.07 18.08
CA PHE A 61 5.22 -8.27 18.05
C PHE A 61 3.84 -7.90 18.57
N MET A 62 2.82 -8.05 17.73
CA MET A 62 1.45 -7.63 18.01
C MET A 62 0.55 -8.86 18.12
N ASP A 63 -0.17 -8.99 19.22
CA ASP A 63 -1.31 -9.91 19.33
C ASP A 63 -2.51 -9.28 18.62
N VAL A 64 -3.00 -9.97 17.58
CA VAL A 64 -4.14 -9.56 16.76
C VAL A 64 -5.31 -10.55 16.89
N SER A 65 -5.39 -11.22 18.04
CA SER A 65 -6.51 -12.13 18.34
C SER A 65 -7.85 -11.39 18.42
N ASP A 66 -7.82 -10.16 18.94
CA ASP A 66 -8.91 -9.20 18.87
C ASP A 66 -8.52 -8.09 17.89
N MET A 67 -9.10 -8.13 16.69
CA MET A 67 -8.78 -7.20 15.60
C MET A 67 -9.14 -5.75 15.92
N SER A 68 -10.11 -5.53 16.82
CA SER A 68 -10.54 -4.19 17.24
C SER A 68 -9.67 -3.59 18.33
N ASN A 69 -8.85 -4.43 18.98
CA ASN A 69 -7.95 -4.01 20.04
C ASN A 69 -6.60 -4.77 19.99
N PRO A 70 -5.81 -4.67 18.90
CA PRO A 70 -4.49 -5.28 18.83
C PRO A 70 -3.58 -4.84 19.98
N GLN A 71 -2.86 -5.79 20.58
CA GLN A 71 -2.03 -5.55 21.75
C GLN A 71 -0.54 -5.74 21.44
N LEU A 72 0.30 -4.79 21.84
CA LEU A 72 1.75 -4.96 21.79
C LEU A 72 2.19 -6.02 22.82
N ILE A 73 2.76 -7.13 22.34
CA ILE A 73 3.37 -8.18 23.16
C ILE A 73 4.76 -7.73 23.63
N GLY A 74 5.56 -7.20 22.70
CA GLY A 74 6.89 -6.70 23.00
C GLY A 74 7.60 -6.10 21.81
N ARG A 75 8.79 -5.55 22.09
CA ARG A 75 9.57 -4.76 21.15
C ARG A 75 11.04 -5.08 21.28
N TYR A 76 11.70 -5.24 20.14
CA TYR A 76 13.16 -5.12 20.05
C TYR A 76 13.50 -3.66 19.74
N ASP A 77 14.36 -3.03 20.55
CA ASP A 77 14.89 -1.68 20.31
C ASP A 77 16.40 -1.78 20.04
N PRO A 78 16.88 -1.42 18.85
CA PRO A 78 18.31 -1.49 18.52
C PRO A 78 19.15 -0.41 19.23
N GLY A 79 18.53 0.53 19.93
CA GLY A 79 19.20 1.66 20.60
C GLY A 79 19.61 2.79 19.65
N ASP A 80 19.63 2.54 18.34
CA ASP A 80 19.75 3.54 17.28
C ASP A 80 18.38 3.80 16.66
N ILE A 81 17.82 4.98 16.95
CA ILE A 81 16.51 5.41 16.46
C ILE A 81 16.46 5.62 14.95
N PHE A 82 17.60 5.65 14.26
CA PHE A 82 17.67 5.79 12.80
C PHE A 82 17.94 4.48 12.07
N LYS A 83 18.17 3.39 12.81
CA LYS A 83 18.32 2.07 12.21
C LYS A 83 16.99 1.64 11.60
N ARG A 84 17.04 1.27 10.33
CA ARG A 84 15.87 1.09 9.47
C ARG A 84 15.86 -0.31 8.88
N TYR A 85 14.85 -1.08 9.23
CA TYR A 85 14.62 -2.41 8.68
C TYR A 85 13.52 -2.35 7.62
N TYR A 86 13.84 -2.74 6.38
CA TYR A 86 12.90 -2.67 5.27
C TYR A 86 11.99 -3.90 5.21
N ASN A 87 12.50 -5.04 5.64
CA ASN A 87 11.80 -6.31 5.70
C ASN A 87 12.41 -7.16 6.83
N GLY A 88 11.75 -8.26 7.19
CA GLY A 88 12.33 -9.26 8.06
C GLY A 88 11.67 -10.61 7.94
N TRP A 89 12.31 -11.60 8.53
CA TRP A 89 11.83 -12.98 8.59
C TRP A 89 11.82 -13.45 10.03
N ALA A 90 10.74 -14.09 10.48
CA ALA A 90 10.62 -14.51 11.86
C ALA A 90 9.84 -15.82 11.98
N VAL A 91 10.47 -16.86 12.55
CA VAL A 91 9.85 -18.17 12.79
C VAL A 91 10.43 -18.80 14.06
N GLY A 92 9.57 -19.38 14.88
CA GLY A 92 9.96 -20.12 16.08
C GLY A 92 10.57 -19.22 17.14
N ASN A 93 11.90 -19.27 17.31
CA ASN A 93 12.63 -18.47 18.31
C ASN A 93 13.63 -17.47 17.69
N LEU A 94 13.62 -17.33 16.36
CA LEU A 94 14.53 -16.44 15.65
C LEU A 94 13.75 -15.43 14.79
N ALA A 95 14.08 -14.16 14.93
CA ALA A 95 13.72 -13.12 13.99
C ALA A 95 14.98 -12.51 13.38
N ILE A 96 14.94 -12.17 12.10
CA ILE A 96 16.02 -11.53 11.35
C ILE A 96 15.46 -10.30 10.65
N GLY A 97 16.03 -9.13 10.88
CA GLY A 97 15.64 -7.91 10.16
C GLY A 97 16.72 -7.47 9.17
N ALA A 98 16.30 -7.16 7.95
CA ALA A 98 17.15 -6.62 6.90
C ALA A 98 17.26 -5.09 7.03
N ALA A 99 18.40 -4.62 7.54
CA ALA A 99 18.60 -3.23 7.94
C ALA A 99 19.36 -2.40 6.89
N ARG A 100 19.15 -2.62 5.60
CA ARG A 100 19.84 -1.95 4.49
C ARG A 100 21.33 -1.78 4.75
N LYS A 101 21.80 -0.54 5.01
CA LYS A 101 23.21 -0.20 5.26
C LYS A 101 23.78 -0.70 6.60
N ASP A 102 22.93 -1.15 7.53
CA ASP A 102 23.27 -1.49 8.91
C ASP A 102 23.30 -3.01 9.15
N GLY A 103 23.29 -3.81 8.07
CA GLY A 103 23.43 -5.26 8.10
C GLY A 103 22.13 -6.04 8.36
N LEU A 104 22.28 -7.26 8.89
CA LEU A 104 21.17 -8.12 9.31
C LEU A 104 21.20 -8.29 10.83
N ASP A 105 20.12 -7.98 11.52
CA ASP A 105 20.02 -8.23 12.96
C ASP A 105 19.34 -9.56 13.25
N PHE A 106 20.07 -10.47 13.87
CA PHE A 106 19.59 -11.75 14.37
C PHE A 106 19.13 -11.59 15.81
N ILE A 107 17.84 -11.80 16.07
CA ILE A 107 17.19 -11.55 17.35
C ILE A 107 16.62 -12.87 17.90
N ASP A 108 16.96 -13.18 19.15
CA ASP A 108 16.29 -14.21 19.93
C ASP A 108 14.91 -13.70 20.36
N VAL A 109 13.88 -14.40 19.89
CA VAL A 109 12.48 -14.11 20.13
C VAL A 109 11.78 -15.24 20.90
N SER A 110 12.56 -16.13 21.54
CA SER A 110 12.03 -17.15 22.47
C SER A 110 11.21 -16.55 23.63
N ASN A 111 11.41 -15.26 23.91
CA ASN A 111 10.52 -14.45 24.73
C ASN A 111 10.14 -13.15 23.99
N LEU A 112 8.95 -13.14 23.37
CA LEU A 112 8.43 -12.00 22.62
C LEU A 112 8.31 -10.71 23.45
N THR A 113 8.18 -10.79 24.78
CA THR A 113 8.09 -9.59 25.63
C THR A 113 9.46 -8.96 25.91
N SER A 114 10.55 -9.66 25.59
CA SER A 114 11.91 -9.18 25.78
C SER A 114 12.86 -9.77 24.72
N PRO A 115 12.68 -9.45 23.43
CA PRO A 115 13.58 -9.91 22.38
C PRO A 115 15.01 -9.42 22.61
N THR A 116 16.01 -10.22 22.24
CA THR A 116 17.43 -9.87 22.47
C THR A 116 18.28 -10.07 21.23
N LEU A 117 19.21 -9.14 20.98
CA LEU A 117 20.17 -9.24 19.88
C LEU A 117 21.13 -10.41 20.13
N LEU A 118 21.16 -11.36 19.21
CA LEU A 118 22.15 -12.43 19.15
C LEU A 118 23.39 -11.97 18.40
N ASN A 119 23.19 -11.34 17.23
CA ASN A 119 24.27 -10.85 16.39
C ASN A 119 23.79 -9.77 15.42
N ASN A 120 24.63 -8.77 15.13
CA ASN A 120 24.49 -7.89 13.97
C ASN A 120 25.47 -8.38 12.91
N TYR A 121 24.96 -9.06 11.90
CA TYR A 121 25.75 -9.59 10.81
C TYR A 121 25.97 -8.50 9.76
N GLN A 122 27.23 -8.35 9.31
CA GLN A 122 27.61 -7.46 8.23
C GLN A 122 28.55 -8.19 7.30
N HIS A 123 28.39 -7.96 6.00
CA HIS A 123 29.29 -8.42 4.96
C HIS A 123 29.56 -7.26 4.00
N GLU A 124 30.84 -6.93 3.84
CA GLU A 124 31.31 -5.80 3.03
C GLU A 124 30.53 -4.50 3.30
N ASN A 125 30.03 -3.82 2.26
CA ASN A 125 29.13 -2.67 2.38
C ASN A 125 27.76 -2.99 1.76
N TYR A 126 27.30 -4.24 1.89
CA TYR A 126 26.03 -4.67 1.30
C TYR A 126 24.85 -3.92 1.90
N PHE A 127 23.83 -3.71 1.07
CA PHE A 127 22.60 -3.05 1.45
C PHE A 127 21.45 -4.07 1.38
N TYR A 128 21.00 -4.58 2.52
CA TYR A 128 19.97 -5.62 2.57
C TYR A 128 18.55 -5.06 2.52
N GLU A 129 17.74 -5.52 1.58
CA GLU A 129 16.34 -5.11 1.42
C GLU A 129 15.38 -6.16 1.96
N ALA A 130 15.64 -7.44 1.70
CA ALA A 130 14.77 -8.55 2.08
C ALA A 130 15.55 -9.79 2.50
N ILE A 131 14.89 -10.69 3.24
CA ILE A 131 15.49 -11.95 3.69
C ILE A 131 14.45 -13.07 3.76
N THR A 132 14.86 -14.27 3.36
CA THR A 132 14.08 -15.48 3.54
C THR A 132 14.97 -16.63 3.99
N VAL A 133 14.42 -17.60 4.71
CA VAL A 133 15.21 -18.66 5.35
C VAL A 133 14.64 -20.03 5.04
N ARG A 134 15.53 -20.96 4.67
CA ARG A 134 15.27 -22.39 4.58
C ARG A 134 16.13 -23.13 5.59
N ASP A 135 15.51 -23.74 6.59
CA ASP A 135 16.19 -24.48 7.65
C ASP A 135 17.26 -23.62 8.34
N THR A 136 18.54 -23.83 8.00
CA THR A 136 19.69 -23.09 8.55
C THR A 136 20.38 -22.22 7.51
N ILE A 137 19.77 -22.01 6.34
CA ILE A 137 20.33 -21.18 5.27
C ILE A 137 19.43 -19.98 5.03
N ALA A 138 19.99 -18.77 5.16
CA ALA A 138 19.33 -17.53 4.78
C ALA A 138 19.76 -17.09 3.38
N TYR A 139 18.81 -16.52 2.64
CA TYR A 139 19.02 -15.83 1.38
C TYR A 139 18.61 -14.37 1.60
N ALA A 140 19.53 -13.44 1.42
CA ALA A 140 19.29 -12.02 1.66
C ALA A 140 19.50 -11.21 0.38
N ALA A 141 18.48 -10.45 -0.03
CA ALA A 141 18.58 -9.55 -1.16
C ALA A 141 19.49 -8.37 -0.79
N ALA A 142 20.64 -8.27 -1.43
CA ALA A 142 21.70 -7.29 -1.18
C ALA A 142 21.77 -6.24 -2.30
N HIS A 143 20.63 -5.81 -2.83
CA HIS A 143 20.58 -4.78 -3.88
C HIS A 143 21.42 -5.14 -5.11
N GLY A 144 22.29 -4.23 -5.58
CA GLY A 144 23.14 -4.44 -6.76
C GLY A 144 24.26 -5.45 -6.55
N ASP A 145 24.50 -5.90 -5.31
CA ASP A 145 25.47 -6.96 -5.03
C ASP A 145 24.89 -8.36 -5.32
N GLY A 146 23.56 -8.48 -5.41
CA GLY A 146 22.83 -9.70 -5.74
C GLY A 146 22.13 -10.31 -4.53
N VAL A 147 22.14 -11.64 -4.41
CA VAL A 147 21.58 -12.35 -3.24
C VAL A 147 22.68 -13.04 -2.47
N GLU A 148 22.82 -12.71 -1.19
CA GLU A 148 23.78 -13.37 -0.32
C GLU A 148 23.20 -14.66 0.27
N VAL A 149 23.99 -15.75 0.24
CA VAL A 149 23.66 -17.04 0.83
C VAL A 149 24.47 -17.20 2.12
N ILE A 150 23.78 -17.38 3.25
CA ILE A 150 24.39 -17.33 4.59
C ILE A 150 24.01 -18.60 5.36
N ASP A 151 25.00 -19.28 5.95
CA ASP A 151 24.76 -20.31 6.95
C ASP A 151 24.46 -19.66 8.30
N ILE A 152 23.24 -19.88 8.78
CA ILE A 152 22.71 -19.36 10.04
C ILE A 152 22.49 -20.47 11.08
N SER A 153 23.10 -21.65 10.91
CA SER A 153 23.03 -22.77 11.87
C SER A 153 23.49 -22.38 13.28
N ASN A 154 24.33 -21.36 13.39
CA ASN A 154 24.60 -20.61 14.60
C ASN A 154 24.23 -19.13 14.42
N PRO A 155 23.04 -18.68 14.88
CA PRO A 155 22.62 -17.28 14.74
C PRO A 155 23.51 -16.25 15.45
N GLN A 156 24.35 -16.68 16.41
CA GLN A 156 25.34 -15.80 17.06
C GLN A 156 26.62 -15.63 16.22
N GLY A 157 26.83 -16.45 15.20
CA GLY A 157 27.94 -16.33 14.27
C GLY A 157 27.58 -16.84 12.88
N PRO A 158 26.70 -16.13 12.14
CA PRO A 158 26.36 -16.47 10.77
C PRO A 158 27.59 -16.43 9.87
N VAL A 159 27.62 -17.29 8.85
CA VAL A 159 28.77 -17.45 7.95
C VAL A 159 28.34 -17.20 6.52
N HIS A 160 29.00 -16.25 5.86
CA HIS A 160 28.87 -16.06 4.41
C HIS A 160 29.28 -17.34 3.68
N LEU A 161 28.44 -17.84 2.78
CA LEU A 161 28.76 -18.99 1.92
C LEU A 161 29.12 -18.54 0.50
N GLN A 162 28.25 -17.74 -0.12
CA GLN A 162 28.47 -17.16 -1.46
C GLN A 162 27.51 -16.00 -1.74
N THR A 163 27.78 -15.27 -2.83
CA THR A 163 26.86 -14.28 -3.40
C THR A 163 26.41 -14.73 -4.79
N LEU A 164 25.10 -14.78 -5.02
CA LEU A 164 24.48 -14.98 -6.32
C LEU A 164 24.56 -13.66 -7.11
N ALA A 165 25.71 -13.44 -7.76
CA ALA A 165 25.99 -12.24 -8.54
C ALA A 165 25.35 -12.28 -9.95
N GLY A 166 25.44 -11.17 -10.68
CA GLY A 166 24.89 -11.04 -12.05
C GLY A 166 23.41 -10.67 -12.10
N LEU A 167 22.88 -10.20 -10.97
CA LEU A 167 21.60 -9.54 -10.81
C LEU A 167 21.77 -8.04 -11.04
N GLU A 168 20.72 -7.36 -11.51
CA GLU A 168 20.71 -5.91 -11.71
C GLU A 168 20.48 -5.18 -10.37
N ASN A 169 19.45 -5.57 -9.63
CA ASN A 169 19.11 -4.99 -8.34
C ASN A 169 18.14 -5.91 -7.58
N ALA A 170 18.66 -6.79 -6.73
CA ALA A 170 17.85 -7.69 -5.91
C ALA A 170 17.10 -6.87 -4.84
N TRP A 171 15.80 -6.69 -5.03
CA TRP A 171 14.92 -6.01 -4.07
C TRP A 171 14.31 -6.99 -3.08
N ASP A 172 13.91 -8.16 -3.56
CA ASP A 172 13.19 -9.13 -2.75
C ASP A 172 13.57 -10.59 -3.10
N VAL A 173 13.37 -11.47 -2.13
CA VAL A 173 13.65 -12.91 -2.18
C VAL A 173 12.51 -13.70 -1.52
N TYR A 174 11.90 -14.60 -2.27
CA TYR A 174 10.79 -15.42 -1.80
C TYR A 174 11.08 -16.91 -1.99
N LEU A 175 10.84 -17.71 -0.95
CA LEU A 175 11.01 -19.17 -0.99
C LEU A 175 9.66 -19.87 -1.14
N ASP A 176 9.52 -20.67 -2.19
CA ASP A 176 8.45 -21.67 -2.31
C ASP A 176 9.06 -23.06 -2.57
N GLY A 177 9.00 -23.91 -1.54
CA GLY A 177 9.56 -25.26 -1.56
C GLY A 177 11.06 -25.32 -1.88
N ASN A 178 11.40 -25.70 -3.12
CA ASN A 178 12.78 -25.85 -3.61
C ASN A 178 13.20 -24.72 -4.56
N GLN A 179 12.40 -23.65 -4.66
CA GLN A 179 12.66 -22.52 -5.54
C GLN A 179 12.83 -21.24 -4.72
N LEU A 180 13.85 -20.48 -5.08
CA LEU A 180 14.08 -19.12 -4.60
C LEU A 180 13.78 -18.17 -5.76
N TYR A 181 12.74 -17.37 -5.59
CA TYR A 181 12.33 -16.32 -6.51
C TYR A 181 13.00 -15.01 -6.10
N VAL A 182 13.47 -14.24 -7.08
CA VAL A 182 14.13 -12.96 -6.84
C VAL A 182 13.49 -11.90 -7.71
N ALA A 183 13.03 -10.82 -7.07
CA ALA A 183 12.62 -9.59 -7.75
C ALA A 183 13.87 -8.77 -8.06
N ASP A 184 14.37 -8.87 -9.29
CA ASP A 184 15.66 -8.31 -9.73
C ASP A 184 15.53 -6.92 -10.37
N GLY A 185 14.69 -6.05 -9.83
CA GLY A 185 14.54 -4.67 -10.33
C GLY A 185 14.20 -4.59 -11.82
N LEU A 186 15.13 -4.08 -12.64
CA LEU A 186 14.97 -4.03 -14.11
C LEU A 186 15.33 -5.35 -14.81
N GLY A 187 15.97 -6.29 -14.10
CA GLY A 187 16.29 -7.64 -14.57
C GLY A 187 15.10 -8.60 -14.59
N GLY A 188 13.94 -8.18 -14.05
CA GLY A 188 12.69 -8.94 -14.00
C GLY A 188 12.68 -10.02 -12.92
N LEU A 189 12.05 -11.16 -13.21
CA LEU A 189 12.00 -12.32 -12.32
C LEU A 189 13.22 -13.23 -12.58
N LYS A 190 13.87 -13.66 -11.49
CA LYS A 190 14.85 -14.77 -11.49
C LYS A 190 14.35 -15.89 -10.60
N ILE A 191 14.61 -17.13 -11.00
CA ILE A 191 14.23 -18.32 -10.25
C ILE A 191 15.45 -19.23 -10.12
N PHE A 192 15.87 -19.46 -8.88
CA PHE A 192 16.95 -20.36 -8.53
C PHE A 192 16.40 -21.65 -7.91
N SER A 193 16.94 -22.80 -8.33
CA SER A 193 16.78 -24.05 -7.61
C SER A 193 17.64 -24.02 -6.37
N VAL A 194 17.01 -24.22 -5.21
CA VAL A 194 17.69 -24.36 -3.90
C VAL A 194 17.59 -25.78 -3.36
N VAL A 195 17.47 -26.78 -4.24
CA VAL A 195 17.54 -28.22 -3.85
C VAL A 195 18.84 -28.49 -3.09
N ASN A 196 19.94 -27.89 -3.54
CA ASN A 196 21.12 -27.70 -2.70
C ASN A 196 21.08 -26.28 -2.13
N ALA A 197 20.70 -26.14 -0.86
CA ALA A 197 20.49 -24.84 -0.24
C ALA A 197 21.76 -23.97 -0.19
N VAL A 198 22.93 -24.59 -0.11
CA VAL A 198 24.21 -23.85 -0.07
C VAL A 198 24.78 -23.55 -1.46
N ASP A 199 24.17 -24.10 -2.52
CA ASP A 199 24.60 -23.92 -3.92
C ASP A 199 23.42 -23.68 -4.88
N PRO A 200 22.70 -22.54 -4.75
CA PRO A 200 21.56 -22.23 -5.60
C PRO A 200 21.95 -22.13 -7.08
N GLN A 201 21.12 -22.70 -7.96
CA GLN A 201 21.36 -22.70 -9.41
C GLN A 201 20.25 -21.94 -10.13
N LEU A 202 20.59 -20.95 -10.97
CA LEU A 202 19.59 -20.27 -11.79
C LEU A 202 18.95 -21.27 -12.77
N ILE A 203 17.64 -21.46 -12.66
CA ILE A 203 16.87 -22.38 -13.51
C ILE A 203 15.92 -21.66 -14.45
N GLY A 204 15.44 -20.47 -14.09
CA GLY A 204 14.49 -19.70 -14.89
C GLY A 204 14.70 -18.21 -14.76
N SER A 205 14.30 -17.47 -15.80
CA SER A 205 14.26 -16.02 -15.78
C SER A 205 13.20 -15.52 -16.74
N LEU A 206 12.52 -14.44 -16.36
CA LEU A 206 11.55 -13.75 -17.18
C LEU A 206 11.79 -12.23 -17.09
N PRO A 207 12.19 -11.57 -18.19
CA PRO A 207 12.20 -10.12 -18.25
C PRO A 207 10.78 -9.57 -18.05
N ILE A 208 10.66 -8.54 -17.22
CA ILE A 208 9.42 -7.78 -17.00
C ILE A 208 9.75 -6.33 -17.30
N ASP A 209 8.95 -5.67 -18.15
CA ASP A 209 9.18 -4.28 -18.58
C ASP A 209 8.71 -3.28 -17.51
N ALA A 210 9.24 -3.43 -16.30
CA ALA A 210 9.00 -2.59 -15.14
C ALA A 210 10.12 -2.75 -14.11
N ASN A 211 10.17 -1.87 -13.11
CA ASN A 211 11.09 -2.01 -11.98
C ASN A 211 10.40 -2.84 -10.88
N VAL A 212 10.68 -4.14 -10.85
CA VAL A 212 10.05 -5.06 -9.89
C VAL A 212 10.61 -4.85 -8.48
N LYS A 213 9.76 -5.02 -7.47
CA LYS A 213 10.06 -4.69 -6.07
C LYS A 213 9.90 -5.85 -5.13
N GLU A 214 8.89 -6.67 -5.35
CA GLU A 214 8.56 -7.79 -4.50
C GLU A 214 8.06 -8.93 -5.37
N VAL A 215 8.24 -10.16 -4.88
CA VAL A 215 7.65 -11.35 -5.46
C VAL A 215 7.05 -12.20 -4.35
N ILE A 216 5.77 -12.57 -4.51
CA ILE A 216 5.15 -13.63 -3.70
C ILE A 216 4.68 -14.76 -4.61
N VAL A 217 4.61 -15.99 -4.10
CA VAL A 217 4.18 -17.15 -4.88
C VAL A 217 3.03 -17.86 -4.21
N ALA A 218 1.95 -18.08 -4.96
CA ALA A 218 0.80 -18.85 -4.52
C ALA A 218 0.17 -19.63 -5.68
N GLU A 219 -0.27 -20.85 -5.40
CA GLU A 219 -0.99 -21.72 -6.35
C GLU A 219 -0.28 -21.92 -7.71
N GLY A 220 1.06 -21.87 -7.73
CA GLY A 220 1.85 -22.01 -8.95
C GLY A 220 1.98 -20.74 -9.79
N TYR A 221 1.55 -19.59 -9.26
CA TYR A 221 1.74 -18.27 -9.84
C TYR A 221 2.65 -17.42 -8.96
N ALA A 222 3.56 -16.68 -9.58
CA ALA A 222 4.31 -15.60 -8.95
C ALA A 222 3.60 -14.27 -9.24
N PHE A 223 3.31 -13.53 -8.19
CA PHE A 223 2.76 -12.18 -8.22
C PHE A 223 3.88 -11.19 -7.92
N ILE A 224 4.06 -10.21 -8.80
CA ILE A 224 5.25 -9.37 -8.79
C ILE A 224 4.86 -7.91 -8.73
N ALA A 225 5.10 -7.28 -7.58
CA ALA A 225 4.91 -5.84 -7.40
C ALA A 225 5.89 -5.08 -8.32
N ALA A 226 5.37 -4.13 -9.09
CA ALA A 226 6.12 -3.41 -10.11
C ALA A 226 5.88 -1.89 -10.05
N GLY A 227 5.65 -1.38 -8.84
CA GLY A 227 5.47 0.03 -8.56
C GLY A 227 4.29 0.64 -9.32
N ALA A 228 4.54 1.71 -10.07
CA ALA A 228 3.50 2.41 -10.85
C ALA A 228 2.91 1.59 -12.01
N SER A 229 3.45 0.41 -12.30
CA SER A 229 2.87 -0.52 -13.28
C SER A 229 1.82 -1.45 -12.67
N GLY A 230 1.57 -1.34 -11.36
CA GLY A 230 0.76 -2.27 -10.59
C GLY A 230 1.54 -3.55 -10.28
N PHE A 231 0.93 -4.72 -10.50
CA PHE A 231 1.61 -6.01 -10.38
C PHE A 231 1.42 -6.90 -11.60
N PHE A 232 2.37 -7.81 -11.80
CA PHE A 232 2.35 -8.82 -12.88
C PHE A 232 2.06 -10.20 -12.30
N ILE A 233 1.40 -11.05 -13.10
CA ILE A 233 1.06 -12.43 -12.74
C ILE A 233 1.80 -13.36 -13.70
N VAL A 234 2.66 -14.20 -13.15
CA VAL A 234 3.54 -15.10 -13.90
C VAL A 234 3.21 -16.54 -13.53
N ASP A 235 2.89 -17.38 -14.51
CA ASP A 235 2.82 -18.83 -14.32
C ASP A 235 4.23 -19.38 -14.09
N VAL A 236 4.44 -19.97 -12.92
CA VAL A 236 5.70 -20.57 -12.49
C VAL A 236 5.55 -22.07 -12.18
N SER A 237 4.46 -22.70 -12.66
CA SER A 237 4.24 -24.15 -12.56
C SER A 237 5.37 -24.96 -13.20
N SER A 238 6.06 -24.38 -14.19
CA SER A 238 7.34 -24.82 -14.73
C SER A 238 8.40 -23.75 -14.47
N PRO A 239 9.13 -23.83 -13.34
CA PRO A 239 10.01 -22.74 -12.88
C PRO A 239 11.24 -22.50 -13.77
N ASP A 240 11.57 -23.44 -14.65
CA ASP A 240 12.61 -23.30 -15.68
C ASP A 240 12.12 -22.60 -16.96
N ASN A 241 10.81 -22.39 -17.08
CA ASN A 241 10.18 -21.70 -18.20
C ASN A 241 9.00 -20.80 -17.73
N PRO A 242 9.23 -19.82 -16.85
CA PRO A 242 8.19 -18.93 -16.34
C PRO A 242 7.51 -18.14 -17.48
N GLN A 243 6.19 -17.96 -17.41
CA GLN A 243 5.41 -17.26 -18.44
C GLN A 243 4.56 -16.14 -17.85
N LEU A 244 4.66 -14.94 -18.42
CA LEU A 244 3.74 -13.85 -18.06
C LEU A 244 2.33 -14.19 -18.56
N VAL A 245 1.35 -14.25 -17.67
CA VAL A 245 -0.05 -14.62 -18.01
C VAL A 245 -1.04 -13.49 -17.82
N GLY A 246 -0.72 -12.48 -17.00
CA GLY A 246 -1.56 -11.31 -16.82
C GLY A 246 -0.86 -10.22 -16.03
N ASN A 247 -1.58 -9.11 -15.85
CA ASN A 247 -1.15 -7.99 -15.03
C ASN A 247 -2.38 -7.26 -14.52
N PHE A 248 -2.22 -6.56 -13.40
CA PHE A 248 -3.21 -5.64 -12.87
C PHE A 248 -2.55 -4.28 -12.72
N ASN A 249 -3.13 -3.26 -13.33
CA ASN A 249 -2.70 -1.88 -13.16
C ASN A 249 -3.71 -1.20 -12.24
N SER A 250 -3.27 -0.80 -11.04
CA SER A 250 -4.09 -0.09 -10.05
C SER A 250 -4.67 1.23 -10.60
N GLY A 251 -4.02 1.83 -11.60
CA GLY A 251 -4.38 3.15 -12.16
C GLY A 251 -4.00 4.31 -11.24
N PHE A 252 -3.65 4.02 -9.98
CA PHE A 252 -3.26 4.96 -8.95
C PHE A 252 -2.11 4.37 -8.12
N GLY A 253 -1.16 5.22 -7.75
CA GLY A 253 -0.14 4.86 -6.78
C GLY A 253 0.98 3.94 -7.24
N ILE A 254 1.75 3.49 -6.25
CA ILE A 254 2.92 2.62 -6.42
C ILE A 254 2.69 1.36 -5.59
N VAL A 255 2.49 0.21 -6.26
CA VAL A 255 2.39 -1.09 -5.59
C VAL A 255 3.78 -1.53 -5.13
N GLN A 256 3.96 -1.67 -3.83
CA GLN A 256 5.26 -2.04 -3.22
C GLN A 256 5.24 -3.44 -2.62
N HIS A 257 4.16 -3.77 -1.91
CA HIS A 257 4.00 -5.03 -1.18
C HIS A 257 2.67 -5.70 -1.51
N LEU A 258 2.66 -7.02 -1.44
CA LEU A 258 1.57 -7.91 -1.80
C LEU A 258 1.39 -8.97 -0.71
N ALA A 259 0.14 -9.27 -0.40
CA ALA A 259 -0.24 -10.48 0.33
C ALA A 259 -1.22 -11.28 -0.51
N TYR A 260 -1.21 -12.61 -0.36
CA TYR A 260 -2.14 -13.50 -1.04
C TYR A 260 -2.97 -14.28 -0.04
N GLU A 261 -4.28 -14.32 -0.24
CA GLU A 261 -5.18 -15.24 0.47
C GLU A 261 -6.35 -15.65 -0.42
N ASN A 262 -6.64 -16.95 -0.50
CA ASN A 262 -7.86 -17.51 -1.11
C ASN A 262 -8.22 -16.98 -2.52
N GLY A 263 -7.23 -16.76 -3.38
CA GLY A 263 -7.44 -16.25 -4.74
C GLY A 263 -7.51 -14.73 -4.84
N VAL A 264 -7.24 -14.01 -3.74
CA VAL A 264 -7.21 -12.55 -3.67
C VAL A 264 -5.78 -12.09 -3.39
N ILE A 265 -5.34 -11.08 -4.13
CA ILE A 265 -4.13 -10.31 -3.84
C ILE A 265 -4.55 -9.04 -3.11
N PHE A 266 -3.95 -8.82 -1.94
CA PHE A 266 -3.98 -7.53 -1.27
C PHE A 266 -2.74 -6.76 -1.66
N SER A 267 -2.88 -5.60 -2.29
CA SER A 267 -1.76 -4.74 -2.67
C SER A 267 -1.69 -3.50 -1.78
N ALA A 268 -0.56 -3.32 -1.10
CA ALA A 268 -0.22 -2.05 -0.45
C ALA A 268 0.29 -1.08 -1.51
N THR A 269 -0.44 0.03 -1.67
CA THR A 269 -0.02 1.16 -2.50
C THR A 269 0.31 2.36 -1.60
N TRP A 270 1.08 3.32 -2.11
CA TRP A 270 1.35 4.55 -1.35
C TRP A 270 0.11 5.37 -0.97
N GLU A 271 -1.07 5.04 -1.48
CA GLU A 271 -2.29 5.81 -1.30
C GLU A 271 -3.41 4.98 -0.64
N MET A 272 -3.45 3.68 -0.88
CA MET A 272 -4.54 2.79 -0.47
C MET A 272 -4.05 1.34 -0.32
N VAL A 273 -4.87 0.50 0.31
CA VAL A 273 -4.80 -0.96 0.14
C VAL A 273 -5.88 -1.39 -0.85
N GLU A 274 -5.56 -2.31 -1.74
CA GLU A 274 -6.51 -2.83 -2.73
C GLU A 274 -6.66 -4.34 -2.54
N ALA A 275 -7.86 -4.87 -2.77
CA ALA A 275 -8.13 -6.31 -2.84
C ALA A 275 -8.48 -6.67 -4.29
N VAL A 276 -7.73 -7.59 -4.89
CA VAL A 276 -7.85 -7.95 -6.30
C VAL A 276 -8.04 -9.45 -6.43
N ASP A 277 -9.20 -9.88 -6.97
CA ASP A 277 -9.45 -11.26 -7.36
C ASP A 277 -8.51 -11.64 -8.51
N VAL A 278 -7.69 -12.66 -8.27
CA VAL A 278 -6.75 -13.24 -9.22
C VAL A 278 -7.06 -14.70 -9.55
N SER A 279 -8.24 -15.20 -9.17
CA SER A 279 -8.72 -16.56 -9.49
C SER A 279 -8.71 -16.85 -10.99
N ASN A 280 -8.89 -15.80 -11.82
CA ASN A 280 -8.53 -15.81 -13.23
C ASN A 280 -7.30 -14.91 -13.47
N PRO A 281 -6.08 -15.48 -13.57
CA PRO A 281 -4.86 -14.70 -13.67
C PRO A 281 -4.74 -13.91 -14.97
N GLN A 282 -5.54 -14.22 -16.01
CA GLN A 282 -5.57 -13.46 -17.26
C GLN A 282 -6.50 -12.24 -17.20
N ASN A 283 -7.38 -12.19 -16.19
CA ASN A 283 -8.36 -11.13 -16.03
C ASN A 283 -8.57 -10.86 -14.53
N PRO A 284 -7.57 -10.28 -13.84
CA PRO A 284 -7.72 -9.87 -12.45
C PRO A 284 -8.79 -8.79 -12.30
N VAL A 285 -9.52 -8.83 -11.19
CA VAL A 285 -10.67 -7.94 -10.94
C VAL A 285 -10.49 -7.26 -9.59
N LEU A 286 -10.52 -5.93 -9.57
CA LEU A 286 -10.55 -5.16 -8.33
C LEU A 286 -11.86 -5.43 -7.58
N LEU A 287 -11.76 -5.94 -6.36
CA LEU A 287 -12.88 -6.20 -5.47
C LEU A 287 -13.18 -4.97 -4.60
N ALA A 288 -12.16 -4.48 -3.88
CA ALA A 288 -12.29 -3.40 -2.92
C ALA A 288 -11.02 -2.55 -2.86
N THR A 289 -11.16 -1.35 -2.29
CA THR A 289 -10.05 -0.45 -1.97
C THR A 289 -10.34 0.22 -0.65
N GLU A 290 -9.31 0.45 0.16
CA GLU A 290 -9.42 1.25 1.38
C GLU A 290 -8.31 2.27 1.47
N ASP A 291 -8.69 3.53 1.71
CA ASP A 291 -7.76 4.65 1.70
C ASP A 291 -6.79 4.56 2.90
N THR A 292 -5.50 4.73 2.63
CA THR A 292 -4.51 4.87 3.70
C THR A 292 -4.03 6.32 3.75
N PRO A 293 -4.16 7.03 4.90
CA PRO A 293 -3.99 8.48 4.94
C PRO A 293 -2.53 8.96 4.75
N ILE A 294 -1.55 8.04 4.74
CA ILE A 294 -0.12 8.36 4.66
C ILE A 294 0.53 7.62 3.49
N ARG A 295 0.97 6.36 3.70
CA ARG A 295 1.50 5.44 2.67
C ARG A 295 1.40 3.99 3.12
N ALA A 296 0.62 3.14 2.45
CA ALA A 296 0.72 1.70 2.72
C ALA A 296 2.10 1.22 2.26
N MET A 297 2.87 0.71 3.22
CA MET A 297 4.24 0.25 3.08
C MET A 297 4.32 -1.26 3.04
N GLY A 298 3.57 -1.95 3.89
CA GLY A 298 3.48 -3.41 3.90
C GLY A 298 2.05 -3.87 4.07
N VAL A 299 1.78 -5.10 3.63
CA VAL A 299 0.49 -5.76 3.80
C VAL A 299 0.71 -7.23 4.12
N ALA A 300 -0.02 -7.75 5.10
CA ALA A 300 -0.10 -9.18 5.39
C ALA A 300 -1.57 -9.60 5.43
N ALA A 301 -1.86 -10.85 5.07
CA ALA A 301 -3.21 -11.40 5.13
C ALA A 301 -3.22 -12.85 5.62
N PHE A 302 -4.15 -13.18 6.52
CA PHE A 302 -4.44 -14.55 6.92
C PHE A 302 -5.81 -14.65 7.61
N ASN A 303 -6.53 -15.74 7.40
CA ASN A 303 -7.86 -16.01 7.94
C ASN A 303 -8.86 -14.85 7.74
N ASN A 304 -8.92 -14.27 6.54
CA ASN A 304 -9.75 -13.10 6.21
C ASN A 304 -9.42 -11.85 7.05
N LYS A 305 -8.23 -11.79 7.63
CA LYS A 305 -7.70 -10.61 8.33
C LYS A 305 -6.60 -10.01 7.48
N VAL A 306 -6.65 -8.70 7.30
CA VAL A 306 -5.65 -7.95 6.55
C VAL A 306 -4.99 -6.93 7.48
N PHE A 307 -3.68 -6.83 7.40
CA PHE A 307 -2.86 -5.98 8.23
C PHE A 307 -2.08 -5.05 7.33
N VAL A 308 -2.19 -3.75 7.55
CA VAL A 308 -1.52 -2.75 6.72
C VAL A 308 -0.63 -1.88 7.59
N THR A 309 0.61 -1.70 7.16
CA THR A 309 1.51 -0.73 7.78
C THR A 309 1.50 0.54 6.93
N ASP A 310 0.93 1.63 7.42
CA ASP A 310 0.72 2.87 6.65
C ASP A 310 1.82 3.92 6.86
N TRP A 311 3.09 3.50 6.93
CA TRP A 311 4.25 4.32 7.31
C TRP A 311 4.26 4.76 8.78
N ALA A 312 3.14 5.15 9.40
CA ALA A 312 3.14 5.62 10.80
C ALA A 312 2.15 4.89 11.71
N ARG A 313 1.20 4.17 11.13
CA ARG A 313 0.15 3.41 11.78
C ARG A 313 0.16 1.97 11.34
N PHE A 314 -0.30 1.13 12.24
CA PHE A 314 -0.64 -0.24 11.97
C PHE A 314 -2.17 -0.33 11.98
N LYS A 315 -2.72 -0.73 10.83
CA LYS A 315 -4.15 -0.86 10.62
C LYS A 315 -4.53 -2.33 10.48
N THR A 316 -5.69 -2.67 11.00
CA THR A 316 -6.26 -4.02 10.93
C THR A 316 -7.61 -3.96 10.25
N PHE A 317 -7.84 -4.86 9.31
CA PHE A 317 -9.09 -4.99 8.57
C PHE A 317 -9.57 -6.44 8.61
N THR A 318 -10.88 -6.62 8.56
CA THR A 318 -11.44 -7.89 8.07
C THR A 318 -11.80 -7.73 6.60
N PHE A 319 -11.56 -8.78 5.81
CA PHE A 319 -11.96 -8.82 4.41
C PHE A 319 -12.99 -9.94 4.20
N SER A 320 -14.23 -9.56 3.92
CA SER A 320 -15.34 -10.50 3.79
C SER A 320 -16.49 -9.91 2.99
N ASP A 321 -17.42 -10.76 2.57
CA ASP A 321 -18.77 -10.36 2.18
C ASP A 321 -19.36 -9.41 3.25
N TYR A 322 -19.50 -8.12 2.92
CA TYR A 322 -19.97 -7.13 3.87
C TYR A 322 -21.48 -6.92 3.71
N THR A 323 -22.23 -7.30 4.75
CA THR A 323 -23.71 -7.23 4.72
C THR A 323 -24.29 -5.99 5.40
N GLU A 324 -23.44 -5.19 6.04
CA GLU A 324 -23.79 -3.93 6.71
C GLU A 324 -23.82 -2.78 5.67
N PRO A 325 -24.21 -1.53 6.01
CA PRO A 325 -24.17 -0.43 5.05
C PRO A 325 -22.73 0.09 4.89
N ASP A 326 -22.32 0.40 3.65
CA ASP A 326 -21.00 0.96 3.32
C ASP A 326 -21.15 2.30 2.59
N ILE A 327 -20.58 3.38 3.13
CA ILE A 327 -20.54 4.70 2.49
C ILE A 327 -19.31 4.93 1.61
N HIS A 328 -19.54 4.95 0.30
CA HIS A 328 -18.57 5.50 -0.65
C HIS A 328 -19.01 6.88 -1.17
N VAL A 329 -18.10 7.86 -1.26
CA VAL A 329 -18.40 9.20 -1.82
C VAL A 329 -17.40 9.58 -2.90
N LYS A 330 -17.88 9.91 -4.11
CA LYS A 330 -17.02 10.36 -5.22
C LYS A 330 -17.39 11.75 -5.74
N PRO A 331 -16.39 12.59 -6.09
CA PRO A 331 -14.95 12.40 -5.79
C PRO A 331 -14.63 12.63 -4.30
N THR A 332 -13.56 12.04 -3.78
CA THR A 332 -13.09 12.26 -2.38
C THR A 332 -12.33 13.58 -2.21
N VAL A 333 -11.86 14.17 -3.32
CA VAL A 333 -11.21 15.48 -3.38
C VAL A 333 -11.74 16.30 -4.55
N TYR A 334 -12.08 17.58 -4.33
CA TYR A 334 -12.54 18.48 -5.40
C TYR A 334 -12.03 19.92 -5.28
N ASP A 335 -11.65 20.51 -6.42
CA ASP A 335 -11.33 21.94 -6.54
C ASP A 335 -12.53 22.70 -7.11
N PHE A 336 -13.17 23.54 -6.28
CA PHE A 336 -14.23 24.45 -6.74
C PHE A 336 -13.69 25.59 -7.61
N GLY A 337 -12.37 25.81 -7.64
CA GLY A 337 -11.75 26.90 -8.35
C GLY A 337 -12.18 28.26 -7.80
N TYR A 338 -12.27 29.26 -8.68
CA TYR A 338 -12.65 30.62 -8.31
C TYR A 338 -13.31 31.34 -9.48
N GLN A 339 -14.55 31.80 -9.28
CA GLN A 339 -15.32 32.58 -10.27
C GLN A 339 -15.54 34.05 -9.86
N GLY A 340 -15.11 34.43 -8.66
CA GLY A 340 -15.30 35.76 -8.07
C GLY A 340 -15.77 35.67 -6.62
N ASP A 341 -15.43 36.68 -5.82
CA ASP A 341 -15.89 36.78 -4.43
C ASP A 341 -17.43 36.81 -4.38
N GLN A 342 -18.01 36.08 -3.44
CA GLN A 342 -19.47 35.93 -3.23
C GLN A 342 -20.23 35.27 -4.38
N ILE A 343 -19.54 34.68 -5.37
CA ILE A 343 -20.18 33.91 -6.43
C ILE A 343 -20.19 32.43 -6.03
N PRO A 344 -21.37 31.82 -5.78
CA PRO A 344 -21.46 30.42 -5.42
C PRO A 344 -21.04 29.53 -6.60
N ILE A 345 -20.28 28.49 -6.29
CA ILE A 345 -19.88 27.46 -7.23
C ILE A 345 -20.41 26.13 -6.68
N GLU A 346 -21.09 25.38 -7.54
CA GLU A 346 -21.71 24.11 -7.16
C GLU A 346 -20.99 22.93 -7.81
N HIS A 347 -20.95 21.82 -7.08
CA HIS A 347 -20.50 20.53 -7.58
C HIS A 347 -21.38 19.41 -7.03
N GLU A 348 -21.64 18.40 -7.85
CA GLU A 348 -22.37 17.21 -7.47
C GLU A 348 -21.37 16.16 -6.98
N PHE A 349 -21.58 15.66 -5.76
CA PHE A 349 -20.91 14.48 -5.25
C PHE A 349 -21.90 13.33 -5.21
N THR A 350 -21.47 12.15 -5.61
CA THR A 350 -22.30 10.96 -5.57
C THR A 350 -21.93 10.14 -4.34
N VAL A 351 -22.92 9.90 -3.48
CA VAL A 351 -22.84 8.95 -2.37
C VAL A 351 -23.37 7.61 -2.87
N TYR A 352 -22.64 6.55 -2.61
CA TYR A 352 -22.98 5.17 -2.94
C TYR A 352 -23.22 4.42 -1.65
N ASN A 353 -24.13 3.46 -1.69
CA ASN A 353 -24.17 2.39 -0.70
C ASN A 353 -23.75 1.10 -1.38
N LEU A 354 -22.54 0.61 -1.08
CA LEU A 354 -22.05 -0.66 -1.66
C LEU A 354 -22.36 -1.87 -0.76
N GLY A 355 -22.81 -1.62 0.46
CA GLY A 355 -23.23 -2.64 1.41
C GLY A 355 -24.62 -3.22 1.15
N GLU A 356 -25.04 -4.18 1.98
CA GLU A 356 -26.32 -4.92 1.82
C GLU A 356 -27.47 -4.44 2.70
N SER A 357 -27.27 -3.41 3.52
CA SER A 357 -28.33 -2.80 4.34
C SER A 357 -28.50 -1.30 4.06
N ASP A 358 -29.58 -0.68 4.53
CA ASP A 358 -29.84 0.75 4.29
C ASP A 358 -28.74 1.62 4.94
N LEU A 359 -27.99 2.35 4.11
CA LEU A 359 -27.07 3.39 4.56
C LEU A 359 -27.87 4.65 4.92
N VAL A 360 -27.71 5.11 6.14
CA VAL A 360 -28.35 6.30 6.71
C VAL A 360 -27.29 7.37 6.90
N VAL A 361 -27.30 8.39 6.05
CA VAL A 361 -26.55 9.63 6.29
C VAL A 361 -27.44 10.54 7.14
N SER A 362 -27.05 10.73 8.39
CA SER A 362 -27.82 11.49 9.38
C SER A 362 -27.54 12.99 9.34
N ASP A 363 -26.35 13.38 8.91
CA ASP A 363 -25.94 14.78 8.73
C ASP A 363 -24.76 14.90 7.75
N ILE A 364 -24.57 16.08 7.17
CA ILE A 364 -23.36 16.46 6.45
C ILE A 364 -22.84 17.77 7.04
N GLN A 365 -21.68 17.70 7.69
CA GLN A 365 -21.10 18.82 8.41
C GLN A 365 -19.94 19.43 7.65
N SER A 366 -19.97 20.76 7.50
CA SER A 366 -18.85 21.52 6.94
C SER A 366 -17.99 22.13 8.05
N ASN A 367 -16.67 22.10 7.88
CA ASN A 367 -15.75 22.85 8.74
C ASN A 367 -15.49 24.29 8.26
N ARG A 368 -16.18 24.73 7.19
CA ARG A 368 -16.07 26.09 6.62
C ARG A 368 -17.44 26.74 6.44
N PRO A 369 -17.63 27.99 6.87
CA PRO A 369 -18.89 28.71 6.62
C PRO A 369 -19.13 28.98 5.12
N GLU A 370 -18.07 29.02 4.30
CA GLU A 370 -18.15 29.17 2.84
C GLU A 370 -18.69 27.94 2.12
N LEU A 371 -18.72 26.78 2.79
CA LEU A 371 -19.01 25.49 2.19
C LEU A 371 -20.28 24.90 2.82
N THR A 372 -21.23 24.54 1.98
CA THR A 372 -22.52 23.93 2.38
C THR A 372 -22.84 22.74 1.49
N ALA A 373 -23.73 21.85 1.94
CA ALA A 373 -24.18 20.70 1.17
C ALA A 373 -25.69 20.50 1.32
N THR A 374 -26.35 19.96 0.29
CA THR A 374 -27.78 19.61 0.32
C THR A 374 -28.10 18.42 -0.59
N PRO A 375 -28.96 17.48 -0.18
CA PRO A 375 -29.52 17.33 1.17
C PRO A 375 -28.42 16.96 2.20
N THR A 376 -28.65 17.23 3.48
CA THR A 376 -27.71 16.85 4.56
C THR A 376 -28.07 15.53 5.25
N ASN A 377 -29.26 14.99 5.00
CA ASN A 377 -29.67 13.69 5.53
C ASN A 377 -30.54 12.94 4.51
N PHE A 378 -30.34 11.63 4.44
CA PHE A 378 -31.01 10.74 3.49
C PHE A 378 -30.71 9.28 3.83
N ILE A 379 -31.42 8.38 3.15
CA ILE A 379 -31.17 6.94 3.18
C ILE A 379 -30.84 6.50 1.77
N VAL A 380 -29.76 5.74 1.61
CA VAL A 380 -29.34 5.13 0.35
C VAL A 380 -29.55 3.62 0.47
N PRO A 381 -30.52 3.02 -0.25
CA PRO A 381 -30.69 1.58 -0.25
C PRO A 381 -29.46 0.84 -0.82
N PRO A 382 -29.30 -0.46 -0.54
CA PRO A 382 -28.22 -1.29 -1.08
C PRO A 382 -28.05 -1.16 -2.60
N GLY A 383 -26.81 -0.94 -3.04
CA GLY A 383 -26.44 -0.76 -4.46
C GLY A 383 -26.99 0.51 -5.12
N ALA A 384 -27.64 1.40 -4.37
CA ALA A 384 -28.17 2.66 -4.87
C ALA A 384 -27.17 3.81 -4.67
N THR A 385 -27.50 4.96 -5.25
CA THR A 385 -26.74 6.20 -5.07
C THR A 385 -27.65 7.36 -4.68
N GLN A 386 -27.04 8.37 -4.05
CA GLN A 386 -27.64 9.66 -3.75
C GLN A 386 -26.69 10.77 -4.18
N GLU A 387 -27.18 11.65 -5.05
CA GLU A 387 -26.44 12.88 -5.38
C GLU A 387 -26.63 13.92 -4.27
N ILE A 388 -25.54 14.57 -3.88
CA ILE A 388 -25.56 15.76 -3.03
C ILE A 388 -24.93 16.91 -3.80
N VAL A 389 -25.50 18.11 -3.64
CA VAL A 389 -24.95 19.34 -4.20
C VAL A 389 -24.19 20.04 -3.09
N ALA A 390 -22.89 20.18 -3.27
CA ALA A 390 -22.06 21.02 -2.43
C ALA A 390 -21.90 22.40 -3.07
N THR A 391 -22.09 23.46 -2.29
CA THR A 391 -21.94 24.85 -2.73
C THR A 391 -20.81 25.50 -1.96
N PHE A 392 -19.81 26.01 -2.69
CA PHE A 392 -18.72 26.81 -2.16
C PHE A 392 -18.89 28.28 -2.57
N THR A 393 -18.95 29.19 -1.59
CA THR A 393 -19.09 30.64 -1.79
C THR A 393 -17.86 31.35 -1.22
N PRO A 394 -16.85 31.71 -2.03
CA PRO A 394 -15.63 32.34 -1.53
C PRO A 394 -15.88 33.76 -0.99
N ASN A 395 -15.25 34.07 0.14
CA ASN A 395 -15.34 35.38 0.81
C ASN A 395 -14.14 36.31 0.52
N SER A 396 -13.06 35.77 -0.04
CA SER A 396 -11.83 36.48 -0.40
C SER A 396 -11.03 35.70 -1.45
N GLN A 397 -10.10 36.38 -2.12
CA GLN A 397 -9.16 35.82 -3.10
C GLN A 397 -8.01 35.04 -2.47
N SER A 398 -8.32 34.19 -1.49
CA SER A 398 -7.38 33.32 -0.81
C SER A 398 -7.84 31.89 -0.95
N THR A 399 -6.90 30.96 -1.15
CA THR A 399 -7.26 29.54 -1.13
C THR A 399 -7.86 29.17 0.23
N VAL A 400 -9.06 28.60 0.20
CA VAL A 400 -9.71 27.97 1.34
C VAL A 400 -9.59 26.46 1.17
N PHE A 401 -9.16 25.77 2.22
CA PHE A 401 -9.22 24.31 2.32
C PHE A 401 -10.32 23.95 3.31
N GLY A 402 -11.29 23.15 2.90
CA GLY A 402 -12.43 22.71 3.71
C GLY A 402 -12.66 21.21 3.60
N ARG A 403 -13.61 20.71 4.38
CA ARG A 403 -14.11 19.34 4.27
C ARG A 403 -15.62 19.30 4.52
N LEU A 404 -16.27 18.32 3.91
CA LEU A 404 -17.58 17.81 4.30
C LEU A 404 -17.38 16.49 5.06
N ALA A 405 -18.02 16.35 6.22
CA ALA A 405 -18.05 15.13 7.02
C ALA A 405 -19.47 14.54 6.97
N PHE A 406 -19.61 13.35 6.39
CA PHE A 406 -20.87 12.62 6.30
C PHE A 406 -20.99 11.75 7.55
N ILE A 407 -22.02 11.97 8.36
CA ILE A 407 -22.24 11.23 9.61
C ILE A 407 -23.20 10.08 9.32
N THR A 408 -22.73 8.84 9.44
CA THR A 408 -23.44 7.65 8.92
C THR A 408 -23.70 6.59 9.99
N ASN A 409 -24.48 5.57 9.64
CA ASN A 409 -24.62 4.32 10.40
C ASN A 409 -23.71 3.20 9.88
N ASP A 410 -22.80 3.52 8.97
CA ASP A 410 -21.70 2.65 8.59
C ASP A 410 -20.82 2.46 9.84
N ALA A 411 -20.56 1.20 10.19
CA ALA A 411 -20.01 0.84 11.49
C ALA A 411 -18.51 1.16 11.60
N ASP A 412 -17.78 1.03 10.50
CA ASP A 412 -16.36 1.32 10.38
C ASP A 412 -16.11 2.71 9.77
N GLU A 413 -17.03 3.24 8.96
CA GLU A 413 -16.97 4.61 8.44
C GLU A 413 -18.06 5.54 8.99
N ALA A 414 -18.19 5.61 10.31
CA ALA A 414 -19.17 6.48 10.99
C ALA A 414 -19.04 7.98 10.62
N GLU A 415 -17.84 8.41 10.17
CA GLU A 415 -17.59 9.71 9.53
C GLU A 415 -16.81 9.56 8.22
N LYS A 416 -17.47 9.71 7.06
CA LYS A 416 -16.77 9.79 5.76
C LYS A 416 -16.40 11.22 5.42
N PHE A 417 -15.17 11.47 5.00
CA PHE A 417 -14.70 12.82 4.64
C PHE A 417 -14.53 13.02 3.14
N VAL A 418 -14.97 14.18 2.67
CA VAL A 418 -14.60 14.73 1.35
C VAL A 418 -13.81 16.01 1.57
N PHE A 419 -12.62 16.10 0.98
CA PHE A 419 -11.77 17.28 1.06
C PHE A 419 -12.02 18.20 -0.13
N VAL A 420 -12.12 19.50 0.13
CA VAL A 420 -12.39 20.47 -0.93
C VAL A 420 -11.48 21.68 -0.80
N PHE A 421 -11.19 22.31 -1.93
CA PHE A 421 -10.49 23.58 -1.94
C PHE A 421 -10.99 24.50 -3.05
N GLY A 422 -10.66 25.78 -2.95
CA GLY A 422 -11.08 26.79 -3.92
C GLY A 422 -10.78 28.20 -3.41
N GLY A 423 -11.30 29.23 -4.07
CA GLY A 423 -11.24 30.61 -3.59
C GLY A 423 -10.05 31.42 -4.06
N SER A 424 -9.16 30.84 -4.88
CA SER A 424 -8.06 31.55 -5.51
C SER A 424 -8.05 31.30 -7.02
N PRO A 425 -7.75 32.31 -7.85
CA PRO A 425 -7.49 32.09 -9.27
C PRO A 425 -6.30 31.13 -9.40
N ARG A 426 -6.57 29.93 -9.93
CA ARG A 426 -5.54 28.91 -10.19
C ARG A 426 -5.33 28.76 -11.69
N VAL A 427 -4.22 28.14 -12.01
CA VAL A 427 -3.75 27.90 -13.37
C VAL A 427 -3.77 26.39 -13.58
N SER A 428 -4.53 25.92 -14.55
CA SER A 428 -4.62 24.50 -14.91
C SER A 428 -3.65 24.16 -16.05
N PRO A 429 -3.28 22.88 -16.24
CA PRO A 429 -2.55 22.46 -17.44
C PRO A 429 -3.26 22.91 -18.72
N GLY A 430 -2.58 23.73 -19.53
CA GLY A 430 -3.13 24.32 -20.75
C GLY A 430 -3.50 25.81 -20.66
N ASP A 431 -3.61 26.35 -19.44
CA ASP A 431 -3.81 27.79 -19.23
C ASP A 431 -2.52 28.58 -19.52
N THR A 432 -2.69 29.89 -19.77
CA THR A 432 -1.53 30.80 -19.81
C THR A 432 -0.94 30.92 -18.41
N ALA A 433 0.32 30.51 -18.25
CA ALA A 433 1.03 30.62 -16.98
C ALA A 433 1.13 32.09 -16.51
N PRO A 434 0.82 32.40 -15.24
CA PRO A 434 0.95 33.73 -14.69
C PRO A 434 2.44 34.09 -14.56
N GLU A 435 2.77 35.37 -14.69
CA GLU A 435 4.12 35.84 -14.41
C GLU A 435 4.44 35.63 -12.92
N PHE A 436 5.58 35.00 -12.65
CA PHE A 436 6.10 34.77 -11.29
C PHE A 436 7.61 34.93 -11.28
N THR A 437 8.17 35.15 -10.09
CA THR A 437 9.61 35.14 -9.82
C THR A 437 9.91 34.15 -8.69
N LEU A 438 10.80 33.20 -8.92
CA LEU A 438 11.26 32.23 -7.92
C LEU A 438 12.77 32.34 -7.74
N ASN A 439 13.25 32.12 -6.52
CA ASN A 439 14.68 32.04 -6.25
C ASN A 439 15.18 30.62 -6.48
N ASP A 440 16.36 30.48 -7.10
CA ASP A 440 17.06 29.20 -7.13
C ASP A 440 17.69 28.85 -5.77
N VAL A 441 18.34 27.68 -5.70
CA VAL A 441 19.02 27.18 -4.48
C VAL A 441 20.12 28.10 -3.95
N ASN A 442 20.61 29.05 -4.76
CA ASN A 442 21.59 30.05 -4.36
C ASN A 442 20.95 31.41 -4.02
N GLY A 443 19.62 31.49 -4.03
CA GLY A 443 18.88 32.73 -3.78
C GLY A 443 18.79 33.67 -4.99
N THR A 444 19.18 33.23 -6.19
CA THR A 444 19.11 34.07 -7.40
C THR A 444 17.68 34.10 -7.93
N PRO A 445 17.05 35.27 -8.12
CA PRO A 445 15.69 35.35 -8.65
C PRO A 445 15.66 35.06 -10.15
N HIS A 446 14.68 34.27 -10.57
CA HIS A 446 14.38 33.91 -11.94
C HIS A 446 12.92 34.24 -12.23
N SER A 447 12.64 35.07 -13.24
CA SER A 447 11.27 35.39 -13.63
C SER A 447 10.82 34.51 -14.78
N LEU A 448 9.54 34.08 -14.78
CA LEU A 448 9.01 33.24 -15.86
C LEU A 448 9.19 33.90 -17.24
N HIS A 449 9.00 35.21 -17.32
CA HIS A 449 9.26 36.02 -18.51
C HIS A 449 10.61 35.75 -19.19
N ASP A 450 11.67 35.50 -18.40
CA ASP A 450 13.03 35.28 -18.90
C ASP A 450 13.16 33.99 -19.73
N TYR A 451 12.15 33.12 -19.66
CA TYR A 451 12.08 31.82 -20.31
C TYR A 451 11.01 31.73 -21.40
N SER A 452 10.51 32.86 -21.90
CA SER A 452 9.49 32.90 -22.96
C SER A 452 9.87 32.02 -24.17
N GLY A 453 8.93 31.17 -24.60
CA GLY A 453 9.12 30.23 -25.71
C GLY A 453 9.84 28.92 -25.36
N LYS A 454 10.14 28.67 -24.07
CA LYS A 454 10.74 27.42 -23.59
C LYS A 454 9.74 26.65 -22.71
N ALA A 455 9.91 25.33 -22.65
CA ALA A 455 9.32 24.54 -21.58
C ALA A 455 10.09 24.80 -20.28
N VAL A 456 9.39 25.17 -19.21
CA VAL A 456 9.97 25.44 -17.89
C VAL A 456 9.51 24.35 -16.93
N MET A 457 10.46 23.65 -16.32
CA MET A 457 10.21 22.65 -15.28
C MET A 457 10.61 23.25 -13.93
N LEU A 458 9.67 23.32 -12.99
CA LEU A 458 9.93 23.73 -11.62
C LEU A 458 10.27 22.48 -10.80
N VAL A 459 11.45 22.47 -10.18
CA VAL A 459 11.92 21.37 -9.34
C VAL A 459 12.11 21.91 -7.93
N PHE A 460 11.37 21.36 -6.98
CA PHE A 460 11.51 21.69 -5.56
C PHE A 460 12.33 20.59 -4.88
N PHE A 461 13.39 20.98 -4.19
CA PHE A 461 14.14 20.09 -3.32
C PHE A 461 13.65 20.33 -1.90
N ALA A 462 13.15 19.29 -1.22
CA ALA A 462 13.02 19.37 0.22
C ALA A 462 14.43 19.32 0.83
N SER A 463 14.76 20.30 1.67
CA SER A 463 15.93 20.19 2.54
C SER A 463 15.55 19.34 3.73
N TRP A 464 15.96 18.08 3.73
CA TRP A 464 15.94 17.21 4.91
C TRP A 464 17.20 17.44 5.74
#